data_AF-A0A2V6FKM0-F1
#
_entry.id   AF-A0A2V6FKM0-F1
#
_cell.length_a   1.000
_cell.length_b   1.000
_cell.length_c   1.000
_cell.angle_alpha   90.00
_cell.angle_beta   90.00
_cell.angle_gamma   90.00
#
_symmetry.space_group_name_H-M   'P 1'
#
loop_
_entity.id
_entity.type
_entity.pdbx_description
1 polymer ?
#
loop_
_entity_poly.entity_id
_entity_poly.type
_entity_poly.pdbx_seq_one_letter_code
_entity_poly.pdbx_strand_id
1 'polypeptide(L)'
;MRKLLSLTFTILGCAAFCPLPASALGFSAPKPQFAYTDASGKKQSAEVVDKYYPKKITQPVVADSKIDPKLRRAATIAEERARRHSLSKCWHFVKEALVAAGVVKSRPQTPLAKQAGQELVNNYGFKKLPVSDPYQAPVGAVLVYDAKRAAGHVEIRTENGFVSDFRSKTPSRRPLLGVFAKT
;
A
#
# COMPACT_ATOMS: atom_id res chain seq x y z
N MET A 1 53.68 75.81 67.02
CA MET A 1 52.42 75.02 67.07
C MET A 1 52.41 74.05 65.90
N ARG A 2 52.12 72.77 66.18
CA ARG A 2 51.59 71.68 65.31
C ARG A 2 52.27 71.42 63.94
N LYS A 3 52.54 70.19 63.50
CA LYS A 3 52.69 68.81 64.01
C LYS A 3 53.01 68.00 62.74
N LEU A 4 53.96 67.06 62.80
CA LEU A 4 54.17 66.06 61.74
C LEU A 4 52.90 65.24 61.49
N LEU A 5 52.67 64.82 60.24
CA LEU A 5 52.11 63.50 59.95
C LEU A 5 52.46 63.07 58.51
N SER A 6 53.22 61.98 58.40
CA SER A 6 53.40 61.20 57.18
C SER A 6 52.14 60.37 56.89
N LEU A 7 51.80 60.15 55.62
CA LEU A 7 51.11 58.93 55.21
C LEU A 7 51.46 58.56 53.76
N THR A 8 52.01 57.36 53.60
CA THR A 8 52.26 56.65 52.35
C THR A 8 51.06 55.80 51.94
N PHE A 9 50.97 55.48 50.64
CA PHE A 9 50.55 54.21 50.00
C PHE A 9 49.66 54.33 48.74
N THR A 10 50.21 53.70 47.70
CA THR A 10 49.76 53.23 46.38
C THR A 10 48.37 52.62 46.28
N ILE A 11 47.65 52.90 45.17
CA ILE A 11 46.67 52.01 44.49
C ILE A 11 46.71 52.40 42.98
N LEU A 12 47.36 51.67 42.07
CA LEU A 12 47.03 50.39 41.43
C LEU A 12 45.83 50.45 40.43
N GLY A 13 46.17 50.45 39.14
CA GLY A 13 45.45 49.73 38.06
C GLY A 13 44.03 50.15 37.68
N CYS A 14 43.88 50.99 36.65
CA CYS A 14 42.70 50.98 35.79
C CYS A 14 43.03 50.25 34.49
N ALA A 15 42.91 48.92 34.50
CA ALA A 15 42.78 48.15 33.28
C ALA A 15 41.41 48.46 32.67
N ALA A 16 41.40 48.94 31.44
CA ALA A 16 40.19 49.20 30.68
C ALA A 16 39.35 47.91 30.59
N PHE A 17 38.13 47.98 31.12
CA PHE A 17 37.11 46.96 30.92
C PHE A 17 36.72 46.96 29.44
N CYS A 18 37.23 46.01 28.67
CA CYS A 18 36.63 45.63 27.39
C CYS A 18 35.25 45.01 27.67
N PRO A 19 34.16 45.44 27.02
CA PRO A 19 32.88 44.75 27.14
C PRO A 19 32.99 43.37 26.47
N LEU A 20 32.68 42.31 27.22
CA LEU A 20 32.50 40.97 26.64
C LEU A 20 31.32 40.99 25.65
N PRO A 21 31.40 40.30 24.50
CA PRO A 21 30.25 40.07 23.65
C PRO A 21 29.23 39.22 24.42
N ALA A 22 28.00 39.71 24.54
CA ALA A 22 26.89 38.93 25.07
C ALA A 22 26.64 37.74 24.14
N SER A 23 26.97 36.54 24.60
CA SER A 23 26.53 35.30 23.96
C SER A 23 25.00 35.24 24.03
N ALA A 24 24.35 35.49 22.89
CA ALA A 24 22.93 35.21 22.74
C ALA A 24 22.74 33.69 22.91
N LEU A 25 22.24 33.28 24.08
CA LEU A 25 21.69 31.95 24.29
C LEU A 25 20.65 31.72 23.19
N GLY A 26 20.86 30.71 22.36
CA GLY A 26 19.89 30.29 21.35
C GLY A 26 18.60 29.84 22.03
N PHE A 27 17.67 30.78 22.22
CA PHE A 27 16.30 30.46 22.58
C PHE A 27 15.66 29.79 21.36
N SER A 28 15.51 28.47 21.41
CA SER A 28 14.58 27.77 20.52
C SER A 28 13.18 28.31 20.80
N ALA A 29 12.47 28.75 19.77
CA ALA A 29 11.11 29.26 19.92
C ALA A 29 10.23 28.20 20.63
N PRO A 30 9.38 28.61 21.59
CA PRO A 30 8.50 27.69 22.29
C PRO A 30 7.59 26.98 21.28
N LYS A 31 7.48 25.66 21.41
CA LYS A 31 6.62 24.86 20.53
C LYS A 31 5.16 25.30 20.70
N PRO A 32 4.40 25.50 19.61
CA PRO A 32 3.00 25.92 19.70
C PRO A 32 2.17 24.91 20.49
N GLN A 33 1.38 25.41 21.44
CA GLN A 33 0.43 24.60 22.23
C GLN A 33 -0.99 25.07 21.96
N PHE A 34 -1.91 24.12 21.81
CA PHE A 34 -3.34 24.35 21.71
C PHE A 34 -3.98 24.17 23.08
N ALA A 35 -4.60 25.23 23.61
CA ALA A 35 -5.33 25.17 24.87
C ALA A 35 -6.81 24.86 24.63
N TYR A 36 -7.38 23.93 25.40
CA TYR A 36 -8.79 23.58 25.34
C TYR A 36 -9.37 23.32 26.72
N THR A 37 -10.69 23.30 26.83
CA THR A 37 -11.41 22.92 28.05
C THR A 37 -11.98 21.52 27.85
N ASP A 38 -11.65 20.61 28.74
CA ASP A 38 -12.18 19.24 28.69
C ASP A 38 -13.64 19.18 29.16
N ALA A 39 -14.26 18.00 29.02
CA ALA A 39 -15.65 17.77 29.42
C ALA A 39 -15.92 17.99 30.93
N SER A 40 -14.87 18.04 31.75
CA SER A 40 -14.95 18.34 33.18
C SER A 40 -14.81 19.84 33.52
N GLY A 41 -14.67 20.70 32.50
CA GLY A 41 -14.49 22.14 32.67
C GLY A 41 -13.04 22.55 32.99
N LYS A 42 -12.09 21.62 32.95
CA LYS A 42 -10.68 21.89 33.28
C LYS A 42 -9.92 22.33 32.02
N LYS A 43 -9.10 23.38 32.14
CA LYS A 43 -8.22 23.84 31.06
C LYS A 43 -7.04 22.86 30.91
N GLN A 44 -6.82 22.39 29.68
CA GLN A 44 -5.71 21.52 29.29
C GLN A 44 -4.98 22.12 28.07
N SER A 45 -3.73 21.73 27.86
CA SER A 45 -2.98 22.08 26.65
C SER A 45 -2.41 20.83 25.98
N ALA A 46 -2.39 20.85 24.65
CA ALA A 46 -1.80 19.81 23.81
C ALA A 46 -0.75 20.42 22.87
N GLU A 47 0.34 19.70 22.62
CA GLU A 47 1.38 20.11 21.67
C GLU A 47 0.84 20.06 20.24
N VAL A 48 1.01 21.14 19.47
CA VAL A 48 0.59 21.20 18.06
C VAL A 48 1.64 20.51 17.20
N VAL A 49 1.26 19.42 16.54
CA VAL A 49 2.13 18.68 15.62
C VAL A 49 2.21 19.45 14.30
N ASP A 50 3.22 20.31 14.17
CA ASP A 50 3.41 21.19 13.01
C ASP A 50 3.93 20.46 11.76
N LYS A 51 4.47 19.24 11.96
CA LYS A 51 5.00 18.40 10.88
C LYS A 51 4.35 17.04 10.90
N TYR A 52 3.17 16.94 10.29
CA TYR A 52 2.64 15.66 9.86
C TYR A 52 3.47 15.18 8.66
N TYR A 53 4.50 14.39 8.91
CA TYR A 53 5.09 13.57 7.86
C TYR A 53 4.14 12.39 7.66
N PRO A 54 3.33 12.33 6.58
CA PRO A 54 2.71 11.08 6.23
C PRO A 54 3.88 10.13 6.01
N LYS A 55 4.08 9.19 6.93
CA LYS A 55 4.95 8.04 6.72
C LYS A 55 4.37 7.41 5.46
N LYS A 56 5.03 7.64 4.32
CA LYS A 56 4.57 7.18 3.00
C LYS A 56 4.14 5.75 3.23
N ILE A 57 2.86 5.45 2.99
CA ILE A 57 2.37 4.08 3.03
C ILE A 57 2.99 3.41 1.82
N THR A 58 4.29 3.10 1.91
CA THR A 58 4.94 2.15 1.03
C THR A 58 4.30 0.83 1.38
N GLN A 59 3.26 0.47 0.63
CA GLN A 59 2.77 -0.89 0.61
C GLN A 59 3.97 -1.79 0.32
N PRO A 60 4.45 -2.64 1.25
CA PRO A 60 5.24 -3.78 0.86
C PRO A 60 4.23 -4.89 0.57
N VAL A 61 3.29 -4.63 -0.34
CA VAL A 61 2.67 -5.76 -1.04
C VAL A 61 3.77 -6.17 -1.98
N VAL A 62 4.27 -7.39 -1.81
CA VAL A 62 5.17 -8.04 -2.76
C VAL A 62 4.42 -8.06 -4.08
N ALA A 63 4.53 -6.96 -4.82
CA ALA A 63 4.04 -6.87 -6.17
C ALA A 63 4.95 -7.83 -6.91
N ASP A 64 4.41 -8.99 -7.28
CA ASP A 64 5.04 -9.84 -8.28
C ASP A 64 5.32 -8.94 -9.48
N SER A 65 6.55 -8.42 -9.55
CA SER A 65 6.91 -7.25 -10.37
C SER A 65 6.97 -7.61 -11.87
N LYS A 66 6.41 -8.77 -12.21
CA LYS A 66 6.58 -9.49 -13.45
C LYS A 66 5.28 -9.58 -14.25
N ILE A 67 4.14 -9.16 -13.69
CA ILE A 67 2.84 -9.20 -14.38
C ILE A 67 2.14 -7.84 -14.40
N ASP A 68 1.32 -7.62 -15.43
CA ASP A 68 0.59 -6.38 -15.68
C ASP A 68 -0.22 -5.96 -14.42
N PRO A 69 0.01 -4.76 -13.86
CA PRO A 69 -0.68 -4.31 -12.64
C PRO A 69 -2.21 -4.24 -12.80
N LYS A 70 -2.73 -4.16 -14.03
CA LYS A 70 -4.18 -4.21 -14.31
C LYS A 70 -4.78 -5.57 -13.97
N LEU A 71 -4.00 -6.65 -13.97
CA LEU A 71 -4.48 -7.97 -13.54
C LEU A 71 -4.82 -7.99 -12.06
N ARG A 72 -4.00 -7.34 -11.22
CA ARG A 72 -4.34 -7.16 -9.80
C ARG A 72 -5.61 -6.34 -9.62
N ARG A 73 -5.78 -5.28 -10.42
CA ARG A 73 -7.04 -4.52 -10.45
C ARG A 73 -8.22 -5.38 -10.88
N ALA A 74 -8.04 -6.29 -11.85
CA ALA A 74 -9.08 -7.23 -12.25
C ALA A 74 -9.47 -8.17 -11.10
N ALA A 75 -8.50 -8.65 -10.31
CA ALA A 75 -8.77 -9.43 -9.10
C ALA A 75 -9.63 -8.65 -8.11
N THR A 76 -9.26 -7.39 -7.81
CA THR A 76 -10.04 -6.52 -6.91
C THR A 76 -11.46 -6.31 -7.42
N ILE A 77 -11.65 -5.99 -8.70
CA ILE A 77 -12.98 -5.80 -9.30
C ILE A 77 -13.81 -7.09 -9.22
N ALA A 78 -13.19 -8.24 -9.49
CA ALA A 78 -13.86 -9.53 -9.36
C ALA A 78 -14.26 -9.80 -7.91
N GLU A 79 -13.39 -9.49 -6.92
CA GLU A 79 -13.71 -9.60 -5.50
C GLU A 79 -14.89 -8.72 -5.12
N GLU A 80 -14.89 -7.44 -5.50
CA GLU A 80 -15.97 -6.49 -5.22
C GLU A 80 -17.32 -6.95 -5.81
N ARG A 81 -17.31 -7.55 -6.99
CA ARG A 81 -18.52 -8.02 -7.69
C ARG A 81 -18.92 -9.45 -7.32
N ALA A 82 -18.08 -10.18 -6.61
CA ALA A 82 -18.31 -11.56 -6.24
C ALA A 82 -19.58 -11.72 -5.41
N ARG A 83 -20.29 -12.81 -5.66
CA ARG A 83 -21.50 -13.18 -4.93
C ARG A 83 -21.15 -14.01 -3.70
N ARG A 84 -22.12 -14.14 -2.80
CA ARG A 84 -21.98 -14.95 -1.57
C ARG A 84 -21.73 -16.42 -1.88
N HIS A 85 -22.34 -16.93 -2.95
CA HIS A 85 -22.24 -18.31 -3.41
C HIS A 85 -22.11 -18.36 -4.93
N SER A 86 -21.62 -19.47 -5.47
CA SER A 86 -21.47 -19.64 -6.92
C SER A 86 -22.82 -19.57 -7.63
N LEU A 87 -22.83 -18.87 -8.77
CA LEU A 87 -23.96 -18.79 -9.71
C LEU A 87 -23.73 -19.65 -10.96
N SER A 88 -22.68 -20.49 -10.97
CA SER A 88 -22.21 -21.21 -12.17
C SER A 88 -21.88 -20.28 -13.35
N LYS A 89 -21.46 -19.04 -13.05
CA LYS A 89 -21.13 -17.99 -14.02
C LYS A 89 -19.67 -17.53 -13.91
N CYS A 90 -18.79 -18.40 -13.41
CA CYS A 90 -17.38 -18.10 -13.17
C CYS A 90 -16.70 -17.37 -14.35
N TRP A 91 -16.77 -17.95 -15.55
CA TRP A 91 -16.12 -17.35 -16.72
C TRP A 91 -16.76 -16.02 -17.14
N HIS A 92 -18.07 -15.87 -16.95
CA HIS A 92 -18.77 -14.62 -17.24
C HIS A 92 -18.25 -13.47 -16.37
N PHE A 93 -18.12 -13.69 -15.05
CA PHE A 93 -17.65 -12.68 -14.10
C PHE A 93 -16.17 -12.34 -14.34
N VAL A 94 -15.33 -13.34 -14.61
CA VAL A 94 -13.91 -13.10 -14.90
C VAL A 94 -13.74 -12.26 -16.17
N LYS A 95 -14.51 -12.54 -17.23
CA LYS A 95 -14.50 -11.70 -18.45
C LYS A 95 -14.82 -10.24 -18.15
N GLU A 96 -15.86 -9.99 -17.35
CA GLU A 96 -16.26 -8.63 -17.00
C GLU A 96 -15.20 -7.91 -16.19
N ALA A 97 -14.55 -8.62 -15.25
CA ALA A 97 -13.48 -8.06 -14.45
C ALA A 97 -12.24 -7.71 -15.30
N LEU A 98 -11.86 -8.59 -16.23
CA LEU A 98 -10.73 -8.34 -17.16
C LEU A 98 -10.99 -7.15 -18.07
N VAL A 99 -12.22 -7.00 -18.59
CA VAL A 99 -12.63 -5.85 -19.42
C VAL A 99 -12.65 -4.58 -18.58
N ALA A 100 -13.28 -4.61 -17.40
CA ALA A 100 -13.41 -3.44 -16.53
C ALA A 100 -12.04 -2.94 -16.02
N ALA A 101 -11.09 -3.85 -15.82
CA ALA A 101 -9.71 -3.48 -15.46
C ALA A 101 -8.89 -2.96 -16.65
N GLY A 102 -9.38 -3.11 -17.88
CA GLY A 102 -8.67 -2.72 -19.10
C GLY A 102 -7.49 -3.63 -19.44
N VAL A 103 -7.49 -4.88 -18.96
CA VAL A 103 -6.48 -5.91 -19.27
C VAL A 103 -6.64 -6.39 -20.71
N VAL A 104 -7.90 -6.54 -21.13
CA VAL A 104 -8.33 -6.95 -22.47
C VAL A 104 -9.07 -5.80 -23.14
N LYS A 105 -8.89 -5.64 -24.46
CA LYS A 105 -9.55 -4.56 -25.24
C LYS A 105 -11.03 -4.84 -25.48
N SER A 106 -11.41 -6.12 -25.51
CA SER A 106 -12.77 -6.59 -25.77
C SER A 106 -13.07 -7.80 -24.90
N ARG A 107 -14.37 -8.08 -24.72
CA ARG A 107 -14.81 -9.23 -23.93
C ARG A 107 -14.43 -10.55 -24.63
N PRO A 108 -13.78 -11.51 -23.94
CA PRO A 108 -13.58 -12.85 -24.47
C PRO A 108 -14.91 -13.54 -24.81
N GLN A 109 -14.94 -14.30 -25.91
CA GLN A 109 -16.13 -14.84 -26.55
C GLN A 109 -16.37 -16.32 -26.26
N THR A 110 -15.35 -17.08 -25.85
CA THR A 110 -15.52 -18.53 -25.62
C THR A 110 -16.59 -18.82 -24.56
N PRO A 111 -17.53 -19.74 -24.82
CA PRO A 111 -18.59 -20.02 -23.86
C PRO A 111 -18.09 -20.83 -22.66
N LEU A 112 -17.13 -21.75 -22.88
CA LEU A 112 -16.67 -22.66 -21.84
C LEU A 112 -15.46 -22.10 -21.09
N ALA A 113 -15.49 -22.23 -19.77
CA ALA A 113 -14.41 -21.80 -18.89
C ALA A 113 -13.07 -22.48 -19.24
N LYS A 114 -13.07 -23.77 -19.57
CA LYS A 114 -11.86 -24.52 -19.96
C LYS A 114 -11.19 -24.01 -21.25
N GLN A 115 -11.92 -23.28 -22.09
CA GLN A 115 -11.37 -22.68 -23.33
C GLN A 115 -10.69 -21.33 -23.06
N ALA A 116 -10.90 -20.74 -21.88
CA ALA A 116 -10.39 -19.42 -21.52
C ALA A 116 -8.88 -19.30 -21.75
N GLY A 117 -8.11 -20.30 -21.32
CA GLY A 117 -6.65 -20.27 -21.42
C GLY A 117 -6.17 -20.10 -22.86
N GLN A 118 -6.71 -20.90 -23.78
CA GLN A 118 -6.35 -20.83 -25.21
C GLN A 118 -6.76 -19.49 -25.81
N GLU A 119 -7.97 -19.00 -25.50
CA GLU A 119 -8.46 -17.72 -26.02
C GLU A 119 -7.63 -16.55 -25.51
N LEU A 120 -7.30 -16.52 -24.22
CA LEU A 120 -6.52 -15.46 -23.60
C LEU A 120 -5.12 -15.37 -24.23
N VAL A 121 -4.50 -16.51 -24.52
CA VAL A 121 -3.19 -16.56 -25.19
C VAL A 121 -3.30 -16.08 -26.64
N ASN A 122 -4.22 -16.66 -27.41
CA ASN A 122 -4.31 -16.40 -28.86
C ASN A 122 -4.73 -14.98 -29.19
N ASN A 123 -5.68 -14.43 -28.43
CA ASN A 123 -6.39 -13.21 -28.83
C ASN A 123 -6.05 -11.99 -27.95
N TYR A 124 -5.56 -12.22 -26.73
CA TYR A 124 -5.43 -11.16 -25.71
C TYR A 124 -4.00 -10.97 -25.19
N GLY A 125 -3.04 -11.72 -25.73
CA GLY A 125 -1.61 -11.58 -25.42
C GLY A 125 -1.21 -12.10 -24.04
N PHE A 126 -2.01 -13.00 -23.46
CA PHE A 126 -1.61 -13.69 -22.23
C PHE A 126 -0.53 -14.73 -22.55
N LYS A 127 0.24 -15.09 -21.53
CA LYS A 127 1.18 -16.19 -21.56
C LYS A 127 0.79 -17.21 -20.49
N LYS A 128 0.93 -18.50 -20.82
CA LYS A 128 0.86 -19.57 -19.82
C LYS A 128 2.12 -19.50 -18.97
N LEU A 129 1.96 -19.34 -17.66
CA LEU A 129 3.07 -19.34 -16.73
C LEU A 129 3.51 -20.78 -16.42
N PRO A 130 4.82 -21.01 -16.14
CA PRO A 130 5.34 -22.29 -15.69
C PRO A 130 5.02 -22.50 -14.20
N VAL A 131 3.74 -22.38 -13.84
CA VAL A 131 3.22 -22.54 -12.48
C VAL A 131 2.18 -23.65 -12.49
N SER A 132 2.42 -24.68 -11.70
CA SER A 132 1.52 -25.83 -11.53
C SER A 132 0.70 -25.77 -10.25
N ASP A 133 1.20 -25.07 -9.22
CA ASP A 133 0.48 -24.87 -7.96
C ASP A 133 -0.35 -23.56 -8.01
N PRO A 134 -1.69 -23.64 -7.89
CA PRO A 134 -2.55 -22.46 -7.81
C PRO A 134 -2.14 -21.43 -6.74
N TYR A 135 -1.58 -21.87 -5.60
CA TYR A 135 -1.19 -20.97 -4.52
C TYR A 135 0.05 -20.13 -4.87
N GLN A 136 0.89 -20.64 -5.76
CA GLN A 136 2.08 -19.95 -6.28
C GLN A 136 1.77 -19.07 -7.50
N ALA A 137 0.53 -19.05 -7.97
CA ALA A 137 0.13 -18.13 -9.03
C ALA A 137 0.29 -16.68 -8.54
N PRO A 138 0.81 -15.76 -9.38
CA PRO A 138 0.93 -14.36 -9.00
C PRO A 138 -0.45 -13.70 -8.89
N VAL A 139 -0.59 -12.72 -8.00
CA VAL A 139 -1.88 -12.04 -7.76
C VAL A 139 -2.39 -11.36 -9.02
N GLY A 140 -3.61 -11.67 -9.42
CA GLY A 140 -4.22 -11.21 -10.67
C GLY A 140 -4.11 -12.22 -11.82
N ALA A 141 -3.30 -13.27 -11.70
CA ALA A 141 -3.26 -14.31 -12.71
C ALA A 141 -4.61 -15.03 -12.82
N VAL A 142 -4.94 -15.45 -14.05
CA VAL A 142 -6.14 -16.21 -14.36
C VAL A 142 -5.80 -17.69 -14.35
N LEU A 143 -6.49 -18.46 -13.52
CA LEU A 143 -6.34 -19.90 -13.38
C LEU A 143 -7.50 -20.59 -14.10
N VAL A 144 -7.18 -21.55 -14.96
CA VAL A 144 -8.16 -22.27 -15.76
C VAL A 144 -8.10 -23.74 -15.39
N TYR A 145 -9.25 -24.33 -15.13
CA TYR A 145 -9.40 -25.71 -14.69
C TYR A 145 -10.26 -26.50 -15.67
N ASP A 146 -9.92 -27.77 -15.83
CA ASP A 146 -10.64 -28.69 -16.68
C ASP A 146 -11.93 -29.20 -16.03
N ALA A 147 -12.82 -29.73 -16.85
CA ALA A 147 -13.89 -30.62 -16.42
C ALA A 147 -14.22 -31.61 -17.54
N LYS A 148 -14.22 -32.91 -17.21
CA LYS A 148 -14.41 -34.02 -18.17
C LYS A 148 -15.65 -33.86 -19.06
N ARG A 149 -16.79 -33.46 -18.49
CA ARG A 149 -18.08 -33.32 -19.21
C ARG A 149 -18.82 -32.02 -18.86
N ALA A 150 -18.09 -30.96 -18.51
CA ALA A 150 -18.69 -29.68 -18.13
C ALA A 150 -17.89 -28.49 -18.68
N ALA A 151 -18.33 -27.27 -18.35
CA ALA A 151 -17.74 -26.02 -18.82
C ALA A 151 -16.30 -25.78 -18.32
N GLY A 152 -15.85 -26.48 -17.28
CA GLY A 152 -14.61 -26.18 -16.57
C GLY A 152 -14.83 -25.13 -15.48
N HIS A 153 -13.75 -24.55 -14.97
CA HIS A 153 -13.80 -23.45 -14.01
C HIS A 153 -12.68 -22.44 -14.28
N VAL A 154 -12.93 -21.17 -14.00
CA VAL A 154 -11.93 -20.11 -14.10
C VAL A 154 -12.03 -19.20 -12.88
N GLU A 155 -10.90 -18.85 -12.32
CA GLU A 155 -10.79 -17.89 -11.22
C GLU A 155 -9.54 -17.02 -11.36
N ILE A 156 -9.52 -15.89 -10.68
CA ILE A 156 -8.39 -14.98 -10.59
C ILE A 156 -7.76 -15.17 -9.21
N ARG A 157 -6.44 -15.28 -9.13
CA ARG A 157 -5.71 -15.27 -7.86
C ARG A 157 -5.88 -13.89 -7.21
N THR A 158 -6.35 -13.84 -5.97
CA THR A 158 -6.40 -12.61 -5.16
C THR A 158 -5.25 -12.62 -4.15
N GLU A 159 -5.12 -11.64 -3.26
CA GLU A 159 -4.08 -11.68 -2.23
C GLU A 159 -4.31 -12.87 -1.28
N ASN A 160 -5.56 -13.03 -0.84
CA ASN A 160 -5.92 -13.97 0.24
C ASN A 160 -6.69 -15.21 -0.24
N GLY A 161 -6.88 -15.38 -1.55
CA GLY A 161 -7.56 -16.54 -2.10
C GLY A 161 -7.74 -16.47 -3.60
N PHE A 162 -8.94 -16.83 -4.04
CA PHE A 162 -9.33 -16.99 -5.44
C PHE A 162 -10.72 -16.43 -5.64
N VAL A 163 -10.94 -15.79 -6.79
CA VAL A 163 -12.24 -15.21 -7.09
C VAL A 163 -12.70 -15.57 -8.49
N SER A 164 -13.97 -15.96 -8.59
CA SER A 164 -14.65 -16.22 -9.85
C SER A 164 -15.96 -15.42 -9.88
N ASP A 165 -17.10 -16.09 -9.91
CA ASP A 165 -18.40 -15.49 -9.59
C ASP A 165 -18.68 -15.41 -8.08
N PHE A 166 -17.85 -16.07 -7.27
CA PHE A 166 -17.83 -15.99 -5.81
C PHE A 166 -16.37 -15.99 -5.31
N ARG A 167 -16.17 -15.60 -4.04
CA ARG A 167 -14.85 -15.63 -3.38
C ARG A 167 -14.61 -16.99 -2.72
N SER A 168 -13.40 -17.51 -2.83
CA SER A 168 -12.96 -18.74 -2.16
C SER A 168 -11.57 -18.55 -1.54
N LYS A 169 -11.35 -19.15 -0.37
CA LYS A 169 -10.01 -19.18 0.25
C LYS A 169 -9.10 -20.22 -0.40
N THR A 170 -9.70 -21.26 -0.99
CA THR A 170 -9.00 -22.38 -1.61
C THR A 170 -9.29 -22.41 -3.11
N PRO A 171 -8.35 -22.88 -3.94
CA PRO A 171 -8.55 -22.97 -5.37
C PRO A 171 -9.54 -24.08 -5.72
N SER A 172 -9.98 -24.10 -6.98
CA SER A 172 -10.76 -25.21 -7.50
C SER A 172 -10.05 -26.55 -7.30
N ARG A 173 -10.79 -27.58 -6.86
CA ARG A 173 -10.29 -28.97 -6.74
C ARG A 173 -10.16 -29.69 -8.09
N ARG A 174 -10.55 -29.03 -9.18
CA ARG A 174 -10.51 -29.57 -10.53
C ARG A 174 -9.06 -29.63 -11.04
N PRO A 175 -8.74 -30.46 -12.06
CA PRO A 175 -7.42 -30.45 -12.67
C PRO A 175 -7.09 -29.07 -13.25
N LEU A 176 -5.94 -28.49 -12.85
CA LEU A 176 -5.48 -27.21 -13.37
C LEU A 176 -4.96 -27.39 -14.81
N LEU A 177 -5.54 -26.65 -15.77
CA LEU A 177 -5.05 -26.59 -17.14
C LEU A 177 -3.89 -25.61 -17.28
N GLY A 178 -3.93 -24.50 -16.53
CA GLY A 178 -2.83 -23.55 -16.50
C GLY A 178 -3.14 -22.28 -15.72
N VAL A 179 -2.06 -21.55 -15.45
CA VAL A 179 -2.07 -20.19 -14.92
C VAL A 179 -1.66 -19.24 -16.04
N PHE A 180 -2.42 -18.17 -16.25
CA PHE A 180 -2.25 -17.25 -17.38
C PHE A 180 -2.14 -15.82 -16.88
N ALA A 181 -1.15 -15.09 -17.38
CA ALA A 181 -0.96 -13.67 -17.07
C ALA A 181 -0.36 -12.92 -18.25
N LYS A 182 -0.43 -11.59 -18.20
CA LYS A 182 0.29 -10.67 -19.07
C LYS A 182 1.49 -10.16 -18.31
N THR A 183 2.63 -10.11 -19.00
CA THR A 183 3.91 -9.59 -18.51
C THR A 183 4.18 -8.24 -19.12
#